data_AF-A0A328PT61-F1
#
_entry.id   AF-A0A328PT61-F1
#
_cell.length_a   1.000
_cell.length_b   1.000
_cell.length_c   1.000
_cell.angle_alpha   90.00
_cell.angle_beta   90.00
_cell.angle_gamma   90.00
#
_symmetry.space_group_name_H-M   'P 1'
#
loop_
_entity.id
_entity.type
_entity.pdbx_description
1 polymer ?
#
loop_
_entity_poly.entity_id
_entity_poly.type
_entity_poly.pdbx_seq_one_letter_code
_entity_poly.pdbx_strand_id
1 'polypeptide(L)'
;MSLSLRAIVAVGGLGGGVLVPWSLNKLRGKSPETVNIAQTPSSVPSATRTEDTPTDPKLTENPSIEVLKVPQQAPDSRPPQEVDETGNCTILNEVPEEMNDWFWNNTSEGTEKYVTVSCEDVINNPLISANTWGGLFPEGVFSTMRSFLQGKKFDIKMEVTPTETGLNDYTVIFDGKNKFNNLVTGKWDGKEEESQQKTFKIISISTPTAIPDKIYIWSN
;
A
#
# COMPACT_ATOMS: atom_id res chain seq x y z
N MET A 1 -10.42 -50.67 -14.75
CA MET A 1 -9.75 -50.24 -13.51
C MET A 1 -8.26 -50.36 -13.75
N SER A 2 -7.54 -49.25 -13.94
CA SER A 2 -6.12 -49.22 -14.31
C SER A 2 -5.32 -48.70 -13.13
N LEU A 3 -4.46 -49.53 -12.55
CA LEU A 3 -3.56 -49.18 -11.45
C LEU A 3 -2.21 -48.77 -12.03
N SER A 4 -1.90 -47.48 -11.98
CA SER A 4 -0.60 -46.94 -12.37
C SER A 4 0.38 -47.04 -11.19
N LEU A 5 1.34 -47.95 -11.28
CA LEU A 5 2.51 -47.97 -10.38
C LEU A 5 3.41 -46.77 -10.69
N ARG A 6 3.73 -45.97 -9.67
CA ARG A 6 4.84 -45.00 -9.72
C ARG A 6 6.00 -45.57 -8.90
N ALA A 7 7.12 -45.82 -9.57
CA ALA A 7 8.38 -46.20 -8.94
C ALA A 7 9.04 -44.96 -8.31
N ILE A 8 9.42 -45.05 -7.04
CA ILE A 8 10.21 -44.04 -6.33
C ILE A 8 11.67 -44.52 -6.35
N VAL A 9 12.54 -43.76 -7.00
CA VAL A 9 13.99 -43.98 -6.95
C VAL A 9 14.55 -43.11 -5.83
N ALA A 10 14.97 -43.76 -4.73
CA ALA A 10 15.72 -43.12 -3.66
C ALA A 10 17.22 -43.17 -4.01
N VAL A 11 17.83 -42.01 -4.21
CA VAL A 11 19.29 -41.88 -4.33
C VAL A 11 19.83 -41.44 -2.98
N GLY A 12 20.39 -42.40 -2.24
CA GLY A 12 21.14 -42.14 -1.02
C GLY A 12 22.57 -41.74 -1.37
N GLY A 13 22.97 -40.53 -0.95
CA GLY A 13 24.34 -40.06 -0.99
C GLY A 13 24.85 -39.83 0.43
N LEU A 14 25.58 -40.81 0.96
CA LEU A 14 26.41 -40.70 2.16
C LEU A 14 27.80 -40.18 1.76
N GLY A 15 28.24 -39.09 2.38
CA GLY A 15 29.59 -38.54 2.30
C GLY A 15 29.53 -37.06 2.67
N GLY A 16 30.00 -36.57 3.82
CA GLY A 16 31.19 -36.95 4.56
C GLY A 16 32.37 -36.14 4.02
N GLY A 17 32.63 -34.95 4.58
CA GLY A 17 33.79 -34.16 4.15
C GLY A 17 33.84 -32.69 4.58
N VAL A 18 34.43 -32.46 5.76
CA VAL A 18 35.42 -31.42 6.10
C VAL A 18 35.05 -29.92 6.00
N LEU A 19 35.16 -29.29 7.17
CA LEU A 19 35.25 -27.86 7.47
C LEU A 19 36.38 -27.16 6.71
N VAL A 20 36.11 -25.96 6.17
CA VAL A 20 37.12 -24.93 5.99
C VAL A 20 36.54 -23.55 6.38
N PRO A 21 36.94 -22.96 7.53
CA PRO A 21 36.66 -21.56 7.84
C PRO A 21 37.86 -20.71 7.44
N TRP A 22 37.66 -19.67 6.61
CA TRP A 22 38.51 -18.46 6.53
C TRP A 22 38.24 -17.68 5.23
N SER A 23 37.82 -16.43 5.37
CA SER A 23 38.59 -15.29 4.84
C SER A 23 37.95 -13.99 5.28
N LEU A 24 38.52 -13.43 6.34
CA LEU A 24 38.49 -12.01 6.67
C LEU A 24 39.16 -11.24 5.52
N ASN A 25 38.40 -10.53 4.69
CA ASN A 25 38.95 -9.43 3.91
C ASN A 25 38.70 -8.10 4.63
N LYS A 26 39.63 -7.78 5.52
CA LYS A 26 39.95 -6.42 5.95
C LYS A 26 40.79 -5.74 4.86
N LEU A 27 40.22 -4.79 4.14
CA LEU A 27 40.94 -3.67 3.50
C LEU A 27 40.07 -2.44 3.77
N ARG A 28 40.30 -1.64 4.81
CA ARG A 28 41.38 -0.64 4.96
C ARG A 28 41.53 0.27 3.74
N GLY A 29 40.51 1.09 3.50
CA GLY A 29 40.61 2.33 2.72
C GLY A 29 40.58 3.53 3.67
N LYS A 30 41.58 4.40 3.56
CA LYS A 30 41.81 5.60 4.38
C LYS A 30 40.78 6.70 4.05
N SER A 31 40.35 7.39 5.12
CA SER A 31 39.85 8.79 5.17
C SER A 31 40.91 9.79 4.61
N PRO A 32 40.65 11.11 4.43
CA PRO A 32 39.43 11.92 4.59
C PRO A 32 39.12 12.82 3.37
N GLU A 33 37.86 13.28 3.24
CA GLU A 33 37.64 14.60 2.66
C GLU A 33 36.55 15.35 3.44
N THR A 34 37.02 16.24 4.30
CA THR A 34 36.23 17.18 5.07
C THR A 34 35.79 18.30 4.14
N VAL A 35 34.54 18.25 3.66
CA VAL A 35 33.92 19.41 3.01
C VAL A 35 33.20 20.22 4.08
N ASN A 36 33.89 21.24 4.57
CA ASN A 36 33.30 22.38 5.27
C ASN A 36 32.46 23.18 4.27
N ILE A 37 31.14 23.14 4.37
CA ILE A 37 30.30 24.20 3.80
C ILE A 37 29.63 24.92 4.96
N ALA A 38 29.89 26.23 4.97
CA ALA A 38 29.59 27.19 5.99
C ALA A 38 28.12 27.19 6.41
N GLN A 39 27.90 27.10 7.72
CA GLN A 39 26.69 27.58 8.37
C GLN A 39 26.59 29.09 8.15
N THR A 40 25.51 29.52 7.52
CA THR A 40 25.11 30.93 7.49
C THR A 40 24.09 31.13 8.63
N PRO A 41 24.41 31.85 9.71
CA PRO A 41 23.42 32.26 10.69
C PRO A 41 22.64 33.45 10.14
N SER A 42 21.35 33.26 9.83
CA SER A 42 20.44 34.36 9.56
C SER A 42 19.66 34.68 10.83
N SER A 43 20.24 35.55 11.65
CA SER A 43 19.60 36.26 12.76
C SER A 43 19.05 37.59 12.28
N VAL A 44 17.74 37.78 12.38
CA VAL A 44 17.06 39.10 12.34
C VAL A 44 15.77 39.00 13.20
N PRO A 45 15.21 40.11 13.73
CA PRO A 45 15.16 40.32 15.17
C PRO A 45 13.73 40.37 15.72
N SER A 46 13.62 40.17 17.04
CA SER A 46 12.47 40.61 17.84
C SER A 46 12.27 42.12 17.72
N ALA A 47 11.06 42.53 17.34
CA ALA A 47 10.54 43.86 17.59
C ALA A 47 9.43 43.76 18.64
N THR A 48 9.65 44.48 19.74
CA THR A 48 8.77 44.60 20.91
C THR A 48 7.93 45.87 20.77
N ARG A 49 6.67 45.77 21.21
CA ARG A 49 5.81 46.81 21.82
C ARG A 49 5.08 47.80 20.90
N THR A 50 3.75 47.87 21.08
CA THR A 50 3.08 49.07 21.63
C THR A 50 1.75 48.65 22.29
N GLU A 51 1.60 49.05 23.54
CA GLU A 51 0.42 49.00 24.41
C GLU A 51 -0.60 50.08 24.05
N ASP A 52 -1.81 49.91 24.59
CA ASP A 52 -2.85 50.91 24.89
C ASP A 52 -3.79 51.39 23.77
N THR A 53 -5.05 50.97 23.83
CA THR A 53 -6.10 51.72 24.59
C THR A 53 -7.48 51.06 24.35
N PRO A 54 -8.33 50.94 25.39
CA PRO A 54 -9.65 50.30 25.31
C PRO A 54 -10.74 51.24 24.81
N THR A 55 -11.71 50.72 24.06
CA THR A 55 -13.00 51.38 23.85
C THR A 55 -14.10 50.32 23.69
N ASP A 56 -14.82 50.10 24.78
CA ASP A 56 -16.24 49.69 24.81
C ASP A 56 -16.93 50.84 25.59
N PRO A 57 -18.20 51.25 25.35
CA PRO A 57 -19.29 50.40 24.91
C PRO A 57 -20.22 51.00 23.84
N LYS A 58 -20.82 50.13 23.02
CA LYS A 58 -22.16 50.45 22.49
C LYS A 58 -23.02 49.21 22.28
N LEU A 59 -23.84 48.97 23.30
CA LEU A 59 -25.12 48.28 23.24
C LEU A 59 -25.91 48.78 22.00
N THR A 60 -26.26 47.90 21.08
CA THR A 60 -27.29 48.18 20.07
C THR A 60 -28.08 46.90 19.82
N GLU A 61 -29.39 47.12 19.78
CA GLU A 61 -30.47 46.18 19.97
C GLU A 61 -30.55 45.08 18.91
N ASN A 62 -30.91 43.91 19.42
CA ASN A 62 -31.64 42.81 18.80
C ASN A 62 -32.44 43.17 17.54
N PRO A 63 -32.09 42.61 16.37
CA PRO A 63 -33.05 42.31 15.33
C PRO A 63 -33.49 40.84 15.46
N SER A 64 -34.80 40.66 15.64
CA SER A 64 -35.54 39.40 15.47
C SER A 64 -34.86 38.43 14.51
N ILE A 65 -34.55 37.23 15.00
CA ILE A 65 -34.27 36.07 14.16
C ILE A 65 -35.54 35.78 13.36
N GLU A 66 -35.60 36.27 12.12
CA GLU A 66 -36.45 35.67 11.11
C GLU A 66 -35.95 34.23 10.93
N VAL A 67 -36.80 33.29 11.33
CA VAL A 67 -36.64 31.87 11.09
C VAL A 67 -36.61 31.67 9.57
N LEU A 68 -35.41 31.68 9.00
CA LEU A 68 -35.19 31.29 7.63
C LEU A 68 -35.63 29.82 7.54
N LYS A 69 -36.80 29.61 6.94
CA LYS A 69 -37.28 28.29 6.52
C LYS A 69 -36.17 27.67 5.67
N VAL A 70 -35.39 26.79 6.27
CA VAL A 70 -34.53 25.85 5.55
C VAL A 70 -35.47 25.11 4.58
N PRO A 71 -35.29 25.22 3.26
CA PRO A 71 -36.04 24.41 2.33
C PRO A 71 -35.77 22.96 2.71
N GLN A 72 -36.83 22.21 3.03
CA GLN A 72 -36.76 20.75 3.10
C GLN A 72 -36.21 20.29 1.74
N GLN A 73 -34.92 19.96 1.70
CA GLN A 73 -34.33 19.25 0.58
C GLN A 73 -35.14 17.96 0.44
N ALA A 74 -35.86 17.86 -0.68
CA ALA A 74 -36.51 16.62 -1.06
C ALA A 74 -35.47 15.49 -1.02
N PRO A 75 -35.85 14.27 -0.60
CA PRO A 75 -34.96 13.11 -0.64
C PRO A 75 -34.32 13.04 -2.02
N ASP A 76 -32.98 13.08 -2.06
CA ASP A 76 -32.20 13.02 -3.29
C ASP A 76 -32.63 11.77 -4.04
N SER A 77 -33.47 11.96 -5.05
CA SER A 77 -34.12 10.91 -5.84
C SER A 77 -33.13 10.39 -6.88
N ARG A 78 -31.90 10.11 -6.46
CA ARG A 78 -30.95 9.41 -7.31
C ARG A 78 -31.41 7.97 -7.43
N PRO A 79 -31.57 7.45 -8.65
CA PRO A 79 -31.80 6.03 -8.83
C PRO A 79 -30.68 5.25 -8.11
N PRO A 80 -31.00 4.13 -7.45
CA PRO A 80 -30.00 3.26 -6.84
C PRO A 80 -28.93 2.96 -7.89
N GLN A 81 -27.68 3.35 -7.62
CA GLN A 81 -26.58 2.98 -8.50
C GLN A 81 -26.49 1.45 -8.45
N GLU A 82 -26.76 0.80 -9.58
CA GLU A 82 -26.57 -0.65 -9.73
C GLU A 82 -25.16 -0.99 -9.23
N VAL A 83 -25.13 -1.87 -8.23
CA VAL A 83 -23.92 -2.47 -7.74
C VAL A 83 -23.63 -3.58 -8.74
N ASP A 84 -22.59 -3.41 -9.55
CA ASP A 84 -21.97 -4.56 -10.20
C ASP A 84 -21.51 -5.49 -9.09
N GLU A 85 -22.27 -6.56 -8.88
CA GLU A 85 -22.03 -7.59 -7.85
C GLU A 85 -21.09 -8.70 -8.36
N THR A 86 -20.56 -8.56 -9.57
CA THR A 86 -19.68 -9.55 -10.20
C THR A 86 -18.22 -9.15 -10.07
N GLY A 87 -17.38 -10.08 -9.65
CA GLY A 87 -15.93 -9.89 -9.60
C GLY A 87 -15.27 -10.79 -8.55
N ASN A 88 -13.99 -11.06 -8.71
CA ASN A 88 -13.20 -11.88 -7.78
C ASN A 88 -12.65 -11.09 -6.58
N CYS A 89 -12.64 -9.76 -6.63
CA CYS A 89 -12.17 -8.88 -5.57
C CYS A 89 -13.28 -8.00 -5.01
N THR A 90 -13.21 -7.72 -3.71
CA THR A 90 -14.13 -6.86 -2.97
C THR A 90 -13.33 -5.74 -2.29
N ILE A 91 -13.85 -4.52 -2.33
CA ILE A 91 -13.24 -3.37 -1.66
C ILE A 91 -13.63 -3.36 -0.18
N LEU A 92 -12.63 -3.24 0.69
CA LEU A 92 -12.78 -3.13 2.13
C LEU A 92 -12.60 -1.68 2.58
N ASN A 93 -13.26 -1.30 3.68
CA ASN A 93 -13.13 0.05 4.24
C ASN A 93 -11.84 0.26 5.01
N GLU A 94 -11.30 -0.81 5.56
CA GLU A 94 -10.26 -0.72 6.57
C GLU A 94 -9.15 -1.71 6.26
N VAL A 95 -7.93 -1.32 6.61
CA VAL A 95 -6.80 -2.23 6.68
C VAL A 95 -7.10 -3.26 7.78
N PRO A 96 -6.79 -4.57 7.58
CA PRO A 96 -6.94 -5.56 8.64
C PRO A 96 -6.29 -5.07 9.94
N GLU A 97 -6.97 -5.24 11.07
CA GLU A 97 -6.51 -4.77 12.40
C GLU A 97 -5.08 -5.23 12.70
N GLU A 98 -4.76 -6.47 12.32
CA GLU A 98 -3.45 -7.12 12.45
C GLU A 98 -2.33 -6.38 11.71
N MET A 99 -2.64 -5.63 10.66
CA MET A 99 -1.69 -4.86 9.86
C MET A 99 -1.76 -3.36 10.14
N ASN A 100 -2.85 -2.89 10.74
CA ASN A 100 -3.17 -1.47 10.91
C ASN A 100 -2.05 -0.74 11.67
N ASP A 101 -1.64 -1.27 12.83
CA ASP A 101 -0.59 -0.67 13.67
C ASP A 101 0.75 -0.57 12.93
N TRP A 102 1.15 -1.64 12.23
CA TRP A 102 2.40 -1.61 11.48
C TRP A 102 2.32 -0.59 10.34
N PHE A 103 1.18 -0.54 9.63
CA PHE A 103 1.01 0.34 8.49
C PHE A 103 1.11 1.81 8.90
N TRP A 104 0.42 2.21 9.98
CA TRP A 104 0.48 3.59 10.50
C TRP A 104 1.87 3.98 11.00
N ASN A 105 2.63 3.04 11.56
CA ASN A 105 3.94 3.32 12.11
C ASN A 105 5.06 3.32 11.06
N ASN A 106 4.90 2.57 9.96
CA ASN A 106 5.96 2.36 8.97
C ASN A 106 5.71 3.04 7.63
N THR A 107 4.50 3.52 7.38
CA THR A 107 4.19 4.29 6.17
C THR A 107 4.06 5.77 6.51
N SER A 108 4.95 6.60 5.96
CA SER A 108 4.85 8.06 6.08
C SER A 108 3.68 8.64 5.27
N GLU A 109 3.00 7.81 4.50
CA GLU A 109 2.09 8.25 3.45
C GLU A 109 0.61 8.28 3.86
N GLY A 110 0.27 7.76 5.03
CA GLY A 110 -1.11 7.70 5.54
C GLY A 110 -1.94 6.60 4.87
N THR A 111 -2.87 5.99 5.61
CA THR A 111 -3.76 4.94 5.05
C THR A 111 -4.76 5.50 4.06
N GLU A 112 -5.07 6.79 4.15
CA GLU A 112 -6.03 7.48 3.29
C GLU A 112 -5.60 7.57 1.82
N LYS A 113 -4.38 7.12 1.49
CA LYS A 113 -3.88 7.02 0.10
C LYS A 113 -3.92 5.60 -0.44
N TYR A 114 -4.50 4.66 0.29
CA TYR A 114 -4.58 3.27 -0.09
C TYR A 114 -6.02 2.77 -0.12
N VAL A 115 -6.28 1.89 -1.08
CA VAL A 115 -7.51 1.11 -1.18
C VAL A 115 -7.20 -0.31 -0.76
N THR A 116 -7.92 -0.79 0.25
CA THR A 116 -7.87 -2.19 0.69
C THR A 116 -8.78 -3.04 -0.18
N VAL A 117 -8.24 -4.14 -0.71
CA VAL A 117 -8.99 -5.13 -1.49
C VAL A 117 -8.81 -6.53 -0.88
N SER A 118 -9.85 -7.34 -0.95
CA SER A 118 -9.80 -8.77 -0.66
C SER A 118 -10.25 -9.53 -1.90
N CYS A 119 -9.42 -10.46 -2.34
CA CYS A 119 -9.58 -11.18 -3.59
C CYS A 119 -9.60 -12.68 -3.35
N GLU A 120 -10.46 -13.35 -4.11
CA GLU A 120 -10.46 -14.80 -4.27
C GLU A 120 -9.84 -15.07 -5.65
N ASP A 121 -8.73 -15.80 -5.71
CA ASP A 121 -8.14 -16.17 -7.00
C ASP A 121 -7.67 -17.62 -6.99
N VAL A 122 -7.89 -18.30 -8.12
CA VAL A 122 -7.86 -19.77 -8.22
C VAL A 122 -6.52 -20.27 -8.77
N ILE A 123 -5.46 -19.47 -8.68
CA ILE A 123 -4.19 -19.75 -9.36
C ILE A 123 -3.04 -19.81 -8.36
N ASN A 124 -2.35 -20.95 -8.31
CA ASN A 124 -1.09 -21.15 -7.58
C ASN A 124 -0.05 -20.13 -8.06
N ASN A 125 0.19 -19.09 -7.26
CA ASN A 125 1.13 -18.02 -7.57
C ASN A 125 2.28 -18.06 -6.55
N PRO A 126 3.56 -17.95 -6.94
CA PRO A 126 4.67 -17.89 -5.98
C PRO A 126 4.55 -16.75 -4.94
N LEU A 127 3.79 -15.69 -5.24
CA LEU A 127 3.50 -14.63 -4.27
C LEU A 127 2.49 -15.03 -3.21
N ILE A 128 1.52 -15.91 -3.51
CA ILE A 128 0.37 -16.17 -2.65
C ILE A 128 0.18 -17.68 -2.55
N SER A 129 0.35 -18.22 -1.34
CA SER A 129 0.18 -19.65 -1.06
C SER A 129 -1.28 -20.06 -0.85
N ALA A 130 -2.19 -19.09 -0.73
CA ALA A 130 -3.61 -19.29 -0.50
C ALA A 130 -4.46 -18.96 -1.74
N ASN A 131 -5.67 -19.52 -1.79
CA ASN A 131 -6.67 -19.18 -2.82
C ASN A 131 -7.33 -17.81 -2.56
N THR A 132 -6.99 -17.18 -1.44
CA THR A 132 -7.51 -15.91 -0.99
C THR A 132 -6.37 -15.01 -0.57
N TRP A 133 -6.41 -13.76 -1.01
CA TRP A 133 -5.38 -12.78 -0.72
C TRP A 133 -5.99 -11.41 -0.51
N GLY A 134 -5.30 -10.57 0.24
CA GLY A 134 -5.65 -9.17 0.36
C GLY A 134 -4.52 -8.29 -0.16
N GLY A 135 -4.87 -7.08 -0.56
CA GLY A 135 -3.92 -6.09 -1.05
C GLY A 135 -4.25 -4.68 -0.62
N LEU A 136 -3.21 -3.87 -0.42
CA LEU A 136 -3.30 -2.41 -0.29
C LEU A 136 -2.70 -1.79 -1.54
N PHE A 137 -3.55 -1.12 -2.32
CA PHE A 137 -3.18 -0.48 -3.58
C PHE A 137 -3.24 1.04 -3.43
N PRO A 138 -2.23 1.79 -3.91
CA PRO A 138 -2.30 3.25 -3.91
C PRO A 138 -3.51 3.75 -4.69
N GLU A 139 -4.24 4.71 -4.15
CA GLU A 139 -5.43 5.30 -4.79
C GLU A 139 -5.13 5.80 -6.21
N GLY A 140 -3.92 6.32 -6.44
CA GLY A 140 -3.47 6.82 -7.73
C GLY A 140 -3.41 5.77 -8.86
N VAL A 141 -3.39 4.47 -8.55
CA VAL A 141 -3.44 3.44 -9.60
C VAL A 141 -4.84 3.25 -10.19
N PHE A 142 -5.87 3.80 -9.54
CA PHE A 142 -7.26 3.62 -9.92
C PHE A 142 -7.83 4.77 -10.75
N SER A 143 -8.70 4.43 -11.71
CA SER A 143 -9.23 5.36 -12.71
C SER A 143 -10.35 6.26 -12.24
N THR A 144 -11.16 5.84 -11.26
CA THR A 144 -12.28 6.64 -10.78
C THR A 144 -12.54 6.34 -9.32
N MET A 145 -12.27 7.32 -8.45
CA MET A 145 -12.49 7.14 -7.01
C MET A 145 -13.96 6.88 -6.65
N ARG A 146 -14.90 7.41 -7.44
CA ARG A 146 -16.34 7.15 -7.26
C ARG A 146 -16.74 5.68 -7.41
N SER A 147 -15.87 4.84 -7.96
CA SER A 147 -16.11 3.40 -8.07
C SER A 147 -15.69 2.60 -6.83
N PHE A 148 -14.99 3.22 -5.85
CA PHE A 148 -14.60 2.57 -4.60
C PHE A 148 -15.63 2.74 -3.49
N LEU A 149 -16.88 2.36 -3.78
CA LEU A 149 -17.82 2.16 -2.69
C LEU A 149 -17.48 0.82 -2.02
N GLN A 150 -17.47 0.82 -0.69
CA GLN A 150 -17.32 -0.39 0.11
C GLN A 150 -18.19 -1.53 -0.43
N GLY A 151 -17.63 -2.74 -0.46
CA GLY A 151 -18.36 -3.93 -0.87
C GLY A 151 -18.61 -4.05 -2.37
N LYS A 152 -18.25 -3.05 -3.19
CA LYS A 152 -18.24 -3.20 -4.65
C LYS A 152 -17.25 -4.29 -5.04
N LYS A 153 -17.64 -5.06 -6.04
CA LYS A 153 -16.84 -6.13 -6.59
C LYS A 153 -16.27 -5.74 -7.95
N PHE A 154 -15.09 -6.29 -8.25
CA PHE A 154 -14.43 -6.15 -9.54
C PHE A 154 -13.41 -7.26 -9.74
N ASP A 155 -12.95 -7.44 -10.97
CA ASP A 155 -11.93 -8.44 -11.27
C ASP A 155 -10.53 -7.82 -11.19
N ILE A 156 -9.63 -8.47 -10.44
CA ILE A 156 -8.18 -8.28 -10.56
C ILE A 156 -7.57 -9.62 -10.95
N LYS A 157 -6.86 -9.62 -12.07
CA LYS A 157 -5.98 -10.72 -12.45
C LYS A 157 -4.55 -10.40 -12.04
N MET A 158 -3.90 -11.33 -11.35
CA MET A 158 -2.48 -11.23 -10.98
C MET A 158 -1.64 -12.18 -11.82
N GLU A 159 -0.59 -11.66 -12.46
CA GLU A 159 0.41 -12.45 -13.17
C GLU A 159 1.78 -12.22 -12.54
N VAL A 160 2.52 -13.30 -12.32
CA VAL A 160 3.84 -13.25 -11.69
C VAL A 160 4.83 -14.04 -12.52
N THR A 161 5.88 -13.35 -12.93
CA THR A 161 6.93 -13.92 -13.78
C THR A 161 8.29 -13.72 -13.11
N PRO A 162 9.10 -14.79 -12.95
CA PRO A 162 10.46 -14.65 -12.45
C PRO A 162 11.28 -13.79 -13.40
N THR A 163 12.17 -12.97 -12.85
CA THR A 163 13.10 -12.13 -13.59
C THR A 163 14.39 -12.91 -13.81
N GLU A 164 15.03 -12.75 -14.96
CA GLU A 164 16.28 -13.45 -15.28
C GLU A 164 17.46 -13.05 -14.36
N THR A 165 17.32 -11.95 -13.62
CA THR A 165 18.42 -11.28 -12.90
C THR A 165 18.65 -11.81 -11.47
N GLY A 166 17.72 -12.57 -10.89
CA GLY A 166 17.83 -13.03 -9.50
C GLY A 166 16.89 -14.19 -9.14
N LEU A 167 17.30 -15.01 -8.16
CA LEU A 167 16.52 -16.17 -7.69
C LEU A 167 15.19 -15.79 -7.04
N ASN A 168 15.05 -14.54 -6.55
CA ASN A 168 13.88 -14.06 -5.81
C ASN A 168 13.28 -12.78 -6.41
N ASP A 169 13.69 -12.42 -7.63
CA ASP A 169 13.21 -11.20 -8.28
C ASP A 169 12.05 -11.54 -9.21
N TYR A 170 10.88 -10.99 -8.95
CA TYR A 170 9.67 -11.24 -9.74
C TYR A 170 9.13 -9.94 -10.30
N THR A 171 8.67 -10.00 -11.55
CA THR A 171 7.79 -8.99 -12.11
C THR A 171 6.35 -9.41 -11.82
N VAL A 172 5.57 -8.46 -11.30
CA VAL A 172 4.18 -8.66 -10.91
C VAL A 172 3.31 -7.72 -11.71
N ILE A 173 2.28 -8.25 -12.35
CA ILE A 173 1.35 -7.51 -13.18
C ILE A 173 -0.06 -7.69 -12.61
N PHE A 174 -0.75 -6.58 -12.37
CA PHE A 174 -2.15 -6.55 -11.98
C PHE A 174 -2.99 -5.94 -13.10
N ASP A 175 -3.94 -6.71 -13.61
CA ASP A 175 -4.94 -6.28 -14.57
C ASP A 175 -6.31 -6.21 -13.88
N GLY A 176 -6.73 -4.98 -13.56
CA GLY A 176 -8.00 -4.67 -12.93
C GLY A 176 -8.95 -4.02 -13.92
N LYS A 177 -9.28 -4.70 -15.02
CA LYS A 177 -10.08 -4.22 -16.18
C LYS A 177 -11.04 -3.09 -15.84
N ASN A 178 -10.87 -1.93 -16.48
CA ASN A 178 -11.69 -0.72 -16.32
C ASN A 178 -11.73 -0.10 -14.92
N LYS A 179 -11.01 -0.65 -13.93
CA LYS A 179 -10.88 -0.07 -12.58
C LYS A 179 -9.53 0.61 -12.40
N PHE A 180 -8.44 0.04 -12.91
CA PHE A 180 -7.14 0.71 -12.94
C PHE A 180 -7.05 1.75 -14.07
N ASN A 181 -6.24 2.80 -13.86
CA ASN A 181 -5.91 3.79 -14.90
C ASN A 181 -5.22 3.13 -16.10
N ASN A 182 -4.34 2.17 -15.81
CA ASN A 182 -3.56 1.38 -16.75
C ASN A 182 -3.24 0.04 -16.09
N LEU A 183 -2.61 -0.87 -16.85
CA LEU A 183 -1.99 -2.07 -16.28
C LEU A 183 -1.00 -1.67 -15.18
N VAL A 184 -1.13 -2.26 -13.99
CA VAL A 184 -0.24 -1.97 -12.86
C VAL A 184 0.86 -3.01 -12.83
N THR A 185 2.09 -2.59 -13.13
CA THR A 185 3.28 -3.43 -13.12
C THR A 185 4.18 -3.03 -11.96
N GLY A 186 4.65 -4.01 -11.20
CA GLY A 186 5.59 -3.81 -10.12
C GLY A 186 6.66 -4.89 -10.08
N LYS A 187 7.62 -4.71 -9.17
CA LYS A 187 8.70 -5.65 -8.89
C LYS A 187 8.64 -6.08 -7.43
N TRP A 188 8.81 -7.37 -7.22
CA TRP A 188 9.03 -7.95 -5.91
C TRP A 188 10.44 -8.51 -5.86
N ASP A 189 11.26 -7.98 -4.96
CA ASP A 189 12.67 -8.33 -4.75
C ASP A 189 12.86 -9.27 -3.55
N GLY A 190 11.80 -10.02 -3.19
CA GLY A 190 11.78 -10.87 -2.01
C GLY A 190 11.57 -10.14 -0.70
N LYS A 191 11.29 -8.82 -0.70
CA LYS A 191 10.96 -8.07 0.51
C LYS A 191 9.62 -8.52 1.08
N GLU A 192 9.66 -8.89 2.35
CA GLU A 192 8.52 -9.25 3.17
C GLU A 192 8.67 -8.55 4.52
N GLU A 193 7.54 -8.20 5.11
CA GLU A 193 7.45 -7.63 6.45
C GLU A 193 6.40 -8.41 7.23
N GLU A 194 6.56 -8.44 8.55
CA GLU A 194 5.67 -9.19 9.44
C GLU A 194 5.03 -8.23 10.43
N SER A 195 3.72 -8.33 10.58
CA SER A 195 2.96 -7.62 11.61
C SER A 195 2.03 -8.57 12.33
N GLN A 196 2.22 -8.67 13.65
CA GLN A 196 1.49 -9.56 14.54
C GLN A 196 1.50 -11.03 14.09
N GLN A 197 0.56 -11.41 13.21
CA GLN A 197 0.37 -12.77 12.69
C GLN A 197 0.27 -12.83 11.15
N LYS A 198 0.48 -11.70 10.47
CA LYS A 198 0.45 -11.63 9.01
C LYS A 198 1.81 -11.22 8.46
N THR A 199 2.28 -12.02 7.50
CA THR A 199 3.37 -11.64 6.60
C THR A 199 2.78 -11.02 5.36
N PHE A 200 3.30 -9.87 4.95
CA PHE A 200 2.92 -9.21 3.71
C PHE A 200 4.14 -8.90 2.86
N LYS A 201 3.95 -9.03 1.55
CA LYS A 201 4.95 -8.85 0.51
C LYS A 201 4.86 -7.43 -0.01
N ILE A 202 6.01 -6.80 -0.23
CA ILE A 202 6.09 -5.41 -0.68
C ILE A 202 6.47 -5.38 -2.15
N ILE A 203 5.58 -4.86 -2.98
CA ILE A 203 5.78 -4.74 -4.42
C ILE A 203 6.02 -3.28 -4.75
N SER A 204 7.16 -2.97 -5.37
CA SER A 204 7.48 -1.62 -5.83
C SER A 204 6.88 -1.40 -7.22
N ILE A 205 5.96 -0.44 -7.34
CA ILE A 205 5.27 -0.11 -8.59
C ILE A 205 6.27 0.50 -9.56
N SER A 206 6.36 -0.08 -10.75
CA SER A 206 7.14 0.45 -11.87
C SER A 206 6.27 1.23 -12.85
N THR A 207 5.01 0.85 -13.02
CA THR A 207 4.06 1.52 -13.93
C THR A 207 2.62 1.28 -13.46
N PRO A 208 1.72 2.28 -13.47
CA PRO A 208 2.01 3.69 -13.68
C PRO A 208 2.84 4.27 -12.53
N THR A 209 3.49 5.41 -12.73
CA THR A 209 4.10 6.14 -11.61
C THR A 209 3.00 6.59 -10.67
N ALA A 210 2.95 6.00 -9.47
CA ALA A 210 1.99 6.32 -8.42
C ALA A 210 2.75 6.81 -7.18
N ILE A 211 2.09 7.65 -6.40
CA ILE A 211 2.52 8.02 -5.05
C ILE A 211 1.33 7.72 -4.14
N PRO A 212 1.44 6.76 -3.22
CA PRO A 212 2.58 5.89 -2.97
C PRO A 212 2.99 4.98 -4.13
N ASP A 213 4.25 4.54 -4.14
CA ASP A 213 4.82 3.65 -5.17
C ASP A 213 4.90 2.18 -4.73
N LYS A 214 4.16 1.79 -3.67
CA LYS A 214 4.19 0.44 -3.13
C LYS A 214 2.81 -0.19 -3.07
N ILE A 215 2.76 -1.50 -3.30
CA ILE A 215 1.59 -2.35 -3.06
C ILE A 215 1.99 -3.36 -1.99
N TYR A 216 1.09 -3.58 -1.04
CA TYR A 216 1.28 -4.58 0.02
C TYR A 216 0.30 -5.71 -0.20
N ILE A 217 0.78 -6.96 -0.21
CA ILE A 217 -0.06 -8.15 -0.45
C ILE A 217 0.13 -9.17 0.64
N TRP A 218 -0.94 -9.78 1.12
CA TRP A 218 -0.90 -10.86 2.11
C TRP A 218 -1.83 -12.01 1.72
N SER A 219 -1.55 -13.20 2.26
CA SER A 219 -2.47 -14.34 2.17
C SER A 219 -3.49 -14.27 3.30
N ASN A 220 -4.75 -14.56 2.99
CA ASN A 220 -5.82 -14.71 3.99
C ASN A 220 -5.94 -16.15 4.49
#